data_AF-A0A9D7HXS8-F1
#
_entry.id   AF-A0A9D7HXS8-F1
#
_cell.length_a   1.000
_cell.length_b   1.000
_cell.length_c   1.000
_cell.angle_alpha   90.00
_cell.angle_beta   90.00
_cell.angle_gamma   90.00
#
_symmetry.space_group_name_H-M   'P 1'
#
loop_
_entity.id
_entity.type
_entity.pdbx_description
1 polymer ?
#
loop_
_entity_poly.entity_id
_entity_poly.type
_entity_poly.pdbx_seq_one_letter_code
_entity_poly.pdbx_strand_id
1 'polypeptide(L)'
;MTVGTGLTAQPLTDIGLFPNASPNTLEVRLRPDASFNQVVSNLTFTIRWNANAADSLDAGAITQFCPGGFFITPSGDGVLEDGAFRYYTFNAFGFAQISAACPGQAWAANTERVIMTIPVLGLTGCATFNIVNDGFTGADNKDYFLSLNGVDKTDLIYSDDFQLGNCAADCEGNIGGPAVPGTACDDLSACTTNDLYDANCNCVGTPVDPNDNNACTTDSCDPLLGVNDNNPITTGDVIGANCVCAGVLPCTPGATCNDNNACTTGEVFDANCNCGGGTAVDPNDNNPCTLDSCDPVTGVSNVFQDADGDGTCDANDVCPAGPEPGTACNDNNPITTGDVIGANCVCAGVLPCTPGATCNDNNACTTGEVFDANCNCGGGTAVDPNDNNPCTLDSCDPVTGVSNVFQDADGDGTCDANDVCPAGPEPGTACNDNNPATTGDVIGANCVCAGVLGCTPGAACNDFNACTTGEVFDANCNCGGGTAVDPNDNNPCTLDSCDPVTGVSNIFQDADGDGTCDANDVCPAGPEPGTACNDNNPITTGDV
;
A
#
# COMPACT_ATOMS: atom_id res chain seq x y z
N MET A 1 34.88 -48.93 -65.38
CA MET A 1 33.91 -49.22 -64.29
C MET A 1 34.72 -49.66 -63.09
N THR A 2 35.15 -48.69 -62.29
CA THR A 2 35.85 -48.90 -61.03
C THR A 2 34.87 -48.39 -59.99
N VAL A 3 34.27 -49.31 -59.24
CA VAL A 3 33.41 -48.97 -58.11
C VAL A 3 34.35 -48.49 -57.01
N GLY A 4 34.45 -47.18 -56.86
CA GLY A 4 35.05 -46.55 -55.69
C GLY A 4 34.05 -46.60 -54.55
N THR A 5 33.98 -47.73 -53.85
CA THR A 5 33.41 -47.80 -52.50
C THR A 5 34.33 -47.05 -51.56
N GLY A 6 33.99 -45.79 -51.31
CA GLY A 6 34.45 -45.02 -50.17
C GLY A 6 33.36 -44.01 -49.87
N LEU A 7 32.76 -44.10 -48.69
CA LEU A 7 32.18 -42.93 -48.04
C LEU A 7 33.32 -41.93 -47.88
N THR A 8 33.62 -41.16 -48.93
CA THR A 8 34.46 -39.98 -48.79
C THR A 8 33.70 -39.08 -47.84
N ALA A 9 34.28 -38.82 -46.66
CA ALA A 9 33.73 -37.85 -45.74
C ALA A 9 33.37 -36.60 -46.54
N GLN A 10 32.10 -36.21 -46.51
CA GLN A 10 31.68 -34.99 -47.19
C GLN A 10 32.46 -33.82 -46.60
N PRO A 11 32.85 -32.84 -47.43
CA PRO A 11 33.75 -31.81 -46.98
C PRO A 11 33.11 -30.86 -45.98
N LEU A 12 33.85 -30.45 -44.96
CA LEU A 12 33.57 -29.18 -44.32
C LEU A 12 33.87 -28.06 -45.32
N THR A 13 33.05 -27.03 -45.35
CA THR A 13 33.14 -25.99 -46.38
C THR A 13 33.08 -24.61 -45.77
N ASP A 14 34.11 -23.81 -46.06
CA ASP A 14 34.14 -22.41 -45.69
C ASP A 14 33.36 -21.56 -46.69
N ILE A 15 32.85 -20.41 -46.25
CA ILE A 15 32.24 -19.37 -47.10
C ILE A 15 32.91 -18.01 -46.89
N GLY A 16 32.97 -17.18 -47.92
CA GLY A 16 33.45 -15.81 -47.78
C GLY A 16 32.88 -14.87 -48.82
N LEU A 17 32.94 -13.58 -48.51
CA LEU A 17 32.55 -12.48 -49.39
C LEU A 17 33.78 -11.70 -49.83
N PHE A 18 33.85 -11.39 -51.12
CA PHE A 18 35.02 -10.73 -51.72
C PHE A 18 34.60 -9.67 -52.75
N PRO A 19 35.45 -8.65 -53.01
CA PRO A 19 35.22 -7.74 -54.12
C PRO A 19 35.40 -8.43 -55.47
N ASN A 20 34.57 -8.06 -56.45
CA ASN A 20 34.71 -8.46 -57.86
C ASN A 20 35.68 -7.52 -58.60
N ALA A 21 36.24 -7.99 -59.72
CA ALA A 21 36.94 -7.12 -60.68
C ALA A 21 36.01 -6.07 -61.33
N SER A 22 34.72 -6.39 -61.46
CA SER A 22 33.68 -5.45 -61.86
C SER A 22 33.37 -4.49 -60.71
N PRO A 23 33.46 -3.17 -60.93
CA PRO A 23 33.11 -2.19 -59.90
C PRO A 23 31.72 -2.46 -59.32
N ASN A 24 31.56 -2.25 -58.02
CA ASN A 24 30.28 -2.35 -57.30
C ASN A 24 29.62 -3.73 -57.37
N THR A 25 30.39 -4.80 -57.52
CA THR A 25 29.89 -6.18 -57.51
C THR A 25 30.62 -6.99 -56.44
N LEU A 26 29.87 -7.79 -55.70
CA LEU A 26 30.39 -8.69 -54.67
C LEU A 26 30.42 -10.13 -55.23
N GLU A 27 31.35 -10.94 -54.76
CA GLU A 27 31.43 -12.38 -55.06
C GLU A 27 31.38 -13.19 -53.78
N VAL A 28 30.49 -14.17 -53.74
CA VAL A 28 30.43 -15.18 -52.67
C VAL A 28 31.21 -16.41 -53.11
N ARG A 29 32.16 -16.84 -52.28
CA ARG A 29 33.03 -17.99 -52.56
C ARG A 29 32.86 -19.08 -51.52
N LEU A 30 32.91 -20.33 -51.97
CA LEU A 30 33.04 -21.51 -51.12
C LEU A 30 34.44 -22.11 -51.24
N ARG A 31 34.95 -22.66 -50.14
CA ARG A 31 36.20 -23.44 -50.11
C ARG A 31 35.99 -24.74 -49.32
N PRO A 32 35.76 -25.87 -50.01
CA PRO A 32 35.57 -27.16 -49.34
C PRO A 32 36.91 -27.83 -49.05
N ASP A 33 37.06 -28.47 -47.89
CA ASP A 33 38.31 -29.16 -47.47
C ASP A 33 38.58 -30.47 -48.26
N ALA A 34 37.56 -31.03 -48.90
CA ALA A 34 37.60 -32.19 -49.77
C ALA A 34 36.75 -31.97 -51.05
N SER A 35 36.99 -32.78 -52.08
CA SER A 35 36.23 -32.68 -53.34
C SER A 35 34.78 -33.12 -53.17
N PHE A 36 33.85 -32.44 -53.83
CA PHE A 36 32.42 -32.72 -53.74
C PHE A 36 31.70 -32.55 -55.07
N ASN A 37 30.82 -33.49 -55.42
CA ASN A 37 30.13 -33.47 -56.71
C ASN A 37 28.68 -33.98 -56.64
N GLN A 38 28.13 -34.09 -55.43
CA GLN A 38 26.80 -34.62 -55.16
C GLN A 38 25.80 -33.48 -54.86
N VAL A 39 24.78 -33.70 -54.04
CA VAL A 39 23.67 -32.76 -53.82
C VAL A 39 24.01 -31.78 -52.71
N VAL A 40 23.98 -30.47 -53.02
CA VAL A 40 23.97 -29.42 -51.99
C VAL A 40 22.54 -29.34 -51.44
N SER A 41 22.27 -29.96 -50.30
CA SER A 41 20.90 -30.11 -49.80
C SER A 41 20.33 -28.81 -49.23
N ASN A 42 21.18 -27.97 -48.63
CA ASN A 42 20.81 -26.65 -48.16
C ASN A 42 22.06 -25.75 -48.12
N LEU A 43 21.89 -24.47 -48.40
CA LEU A 43 22.85 -23.41 -48.12
C LEU A 43 22.06 -22.18 -47.66
N THR A 44 22.38 -21.64 -46.50
CA THR A 44 21.90 -20.34 -46.01
C THR A 44 23.12 -19.49 -45.67
N PHE A 45 23.11 -18.20 -46.04
CA PHE A 45 24.10 -17.23 -45.58
C PHE A 45 23.53 -15.81 -45.66
N THR A 46 24.09 -14.87 -44.90
CA THR A 46 23.62 -13.49 -44.87
C THR A 46 24.76 -12.53 -45.15
N ILE A 47 24.55 -11.62 -46.11
CA ILE A 47 25.45 -10.51 -46.40
C ILE A 47 25.02 -9.31 -45.56
N ARG A 48 25.96 -8.71 -44.83
CA ARG A 48 25.78 -7.50 -44.02
C ARG A 48 26.56 -6.32 -44.60
N TRP A 49 25.98 -5.12 -44.55
CA TRP A 49 26.68 -3.86 -44.83
C TRP A 49 26.19 -2.69 -44.00
N ASN A 50 26.96 -1.60 -43.93
CA ASN A 50 26.55 -0.38 -43.24
C ASN A 50 25.45 0.39 -44.02
N ALA A 51 24.43 0.87 -43.31
CA ALA A 51 23.26 1.52 -43.91
C ALA A 51 23.54 2.85 -44.66
N ASN A 52 24.72 3.46 -44.45
CA ASN A 52 24.97 4.86 -44.82
C ASN A 52 25.57 5.08 -46.22
N ALA A 53 25.87 4.02 -47.00
CA ALA A 53 26.63 4.19 -48.25
C ALA A 53 26.12 3.40 -49.46
N ALA A 54 25.28 2.38 -49.25
CA ALA A 54 24.68 1.57 -50.32
C ALA A 54 23.20 1.29 -50.03
N ASP A 55 22.35 1.61 -50.99
CA ASP A 55 20.89 1.53 -50.81
C ASP A 55 20.38 0.09 -50.79
N SER A 56 20.93 -0.81 -51.63
CA SER A 56 20.50 -2.22 -51.67
C SER A 56 21.49 -3.12 -52.42
N LEU A 57 21.37 -4.43 -52.24
CA LEU A 57 21.90 -5.42 -53.19
C LEU A 57 20.88 -5.66 -54.32
N ASP A 58 21.36 -5.80 -55.57
CA ASP A 58 20.49 -6.16 -56.70
C ASP A 58 20.26 -7.67 -56.76
N ALA A 59 19.36 -8.15 -55.91
CA ALA A 59 19.01 -9.57 -55.87
C ALA A 59 18.35 -10.08 -57.17
N GLY A 60 17.87 -9.18 -58.03
CA GLY A 60 17.33 -9.52 -59.36
C GLY A 60 18.41 -9.78 -60.42
N ALA A 61 19.64 -9.33 -60.18
CA ALA A 61 20.76 -9.44 -61.10
C ALA A 61 21.87 -10.39 -60.62
N ILE A 62 21.57 -11.32 -59.70
CA ILE A 62 22.56 -12.29 -59.24
C ILE A 62 23.01 -13.21 -60.38
N THR A 63 24.31 -13.46 -60.48
CA THR A 63 24.83 -14.58 -61.28
C THR A 63 25.11 -15.75 -60.34
N GLN A 64 24.90 -16.98 -60.82
CA GLN A 64 24.98 -18.16 -59.98
C GLN A 64 25.79 -19.26 -60.66
N PHE A 65 26.61 -19.93 -59.86
CA PHE A 65 27.27 -21.14 -60.27
C PHE A 65 26.30 -22.31 -60.26
N CYS A 66 26.20 -23.02 -61.37
CA CYS A 66 25.45 -24.28 -61.46
C CYS A 66 23.98 -24.20 -60.95
N PRO A 67 23.14 -23.29 -61.49
CA PRO A 67 21.75 -23.13 -61.02
C PRO A 67 20.89 -24.40 -61.18
N GLY A 68 21.25 -25.31 -62.10
CA GLY A 68 20.59 -26.61 -62.25
C GLY A 68 20.96 -27.63 -61.17
N GLY A 69 22.07 -27.44 -60.45
CA GLY A 69 22.53 -28.32 -59.36
C GLY A 69 21.99 -27.84 -58.02
N PHE A 70 22.19 -26.56 -57.72
CA PHE A 70 21.60 -25.86 -56.58
C PHE A 70 21.26 -24.42 -56.99
N PHE A 71 20.09 -23.95 -56.59
CA PHE A 71 19.58 -22.65 -57.02
C PHE A 71 19.55 -21.71 -55.81
N ILE A 72 20.37 -20.67 -55.85
CA ILE A 72 20.45 -19.62 -54.83
C ILE A 72 19.34 -18.61 -55.09
N THR A 73 18.61 -18.27 -54.03
CA THR A 73 17.52 -17.32 -54.03
C THR A 73 17.67 -16.35 -52.87
N PRO A 74 17.40 -15.06 -53.06
CA PRO A 74 17.23 -14.16 -51.93
C PRO A 74 16.06 -14.62 -51.05
N SER A 75 16.16 -14.39 -49.75
CA SER A 75 15.05 -14.62 -48.82
C SER A 75 13.88 -13.66 -49.12
N GLY A 76 12.66 -14.13 -48.85
CA GLY A 76 11.43 -13.40 -49.20
C GLY A 76 11.10 -12.21 -48.29
N ASP A 77 11.86 -12.02 -47.22
CA ASP A 77 11.82 -10.88 -46.30
C ASP A 77 12.56 -9.65 -46.84
N GLY A 78 13.35 -9.79 -47.92
CA GLY A 78 14.07 -8.68 -48.52
C GLY A 78 15.26 -8.21 -47.69
N VAL A 79 15.62 -6.94 -47.85
CA VAL A 79 16.66 -6.30 -47.04
C VAL A 79 16.09 -5.96 -45.67
N LEU A 80 16.76 -6.43 -44.62
CA LEU A 80 16.43 -6.16 -43.22
C LEU A 80 17.42 -5.14 -42.65
N GLU A 81 16.98 -4.30 -41.72
CA GLU A 81 17.84 -3.34 -41.01
C GLU A 81 17.86 -3.67 -39.51
N ASP A 82 19.06 -3.72 -38.93
CA ASP A 82 19.27 -3.81 -37.48
C ASP A 82 20.42 -2.88 -37.06
N GLY A 83 20.09 -1.85 -36.28
CA GLY A 83 21.01 -0.81 -35.87
C GLY A 83 21.66 -0.07 -37.04
N ALA A 84 22.99 -0.10 -37.12
CA ALA A 84 23.77 0.57 -38.16
C ALA A 84 23.96 -0.27 -39.43
N PHE A 85 23.38 -1.47 -39.46
CA PHE A 85 23.62 -2.47 -40.50
C PHE A 85 22.35 -2.86 -41.24
N ARG A 86 22.54 -3.20 -42.51
CA ARG A 86 21.59 -3.85 -43.40
C ARG A 86 22.03 -5.28 -43.63
N TYR A 87 21.06 -6.17 -43.78
CA TYR A 87 21.23 -7.60 -43.93
C TYR A 87 20.38 -8.10 -45.11
N TYR A 88 20.93 -9.00 -45.91
CA TYR A 88 20.14 -9.75 -46.90
C TYR A 88 20.57 -11.22 -46.89
N THR A 89 19.62 -12.09 -46.56
CA THR A 89 19.84 -13.54 -46.50
C THR A 89 19.61 -14.17 -47.88
N PHE A 90 20.42 -15.18 -48.19
CA PHE A 90 20.30 -16.00 -49.39
C PHE A 90 20.18 -17.45 -48.98
N ASN A 91 19.29 -18.18 -49.66
CA ASN A 91 19.02 -19.60 -49.44
C ASN A 91 19.18 -20.36 -50.75
N ALA A 92 19.71 -21.59 -50.69
CA ALA A 92 19.82 -22.45 -51.85
C ALA A 92 19.45 -23.90 -51.53
N PHE A 93 18.73 -24.53 -52.45
CA PHE A 93 18.37 -25.93 -52.36
C PHE A 93 18.81 -26.68 -53.61
N GLY A 94 19.39 -27.85 -53.42
CA GLY A 94 19.88 -28.71 -54.51
C GLY A 94 18.79 -29.62 -55.05
N PHE A 95 18.56 -29.54 -56.35
CA PHE A 95 17.60 -30.40 -57.05
C PHE A 95 18.28 -31.58 -57.77
N ALA A 96 19.61 -31.56 -57.89
CA ALA A 96 20.39 -32.59 -58.53
C ALA A 96 21.83 -32.62 -57.99
N GLN A 97 22.55 -33.70 -58.31
CA GLN A 97 23.99 -33.75 -58.06
C GLN A 97 24.70 -32.72 -58.94
N ILE A 98 25.70 -32.01 -58.39
CA ILE A 98 26.51 -31.04 -59.16
C ILE A 98 27.09 -31.69 -60.43
N SER A 99 27.58 -32.93 -60.31
CA SER A 99 28.14 -33.69 -61.45
C SER A 99 27.13 -33.98 -62.55
N ALA A 100 25.84 -34.12 -62.21
CA ALA A 100 24.77 -34.39 -63.17
C ALA A 100 24.24 -33.11 -63.82
N ALA A 101 24.01 -32.06 -63.02
CA ALA A 101 23.47 -30.80 -63.50
C ALA A 101 24.52 -29.94 -64.23
N CYS A 102 25.78 -30.04 -63.82
CA CYS A 102 26.88 -29.20 -64.30
C CYS A 102 28.15 -30.03 -64.52
N PRO A 103 28.22 -30.76 -65.64
CA PRO A 103 29.36 -31.62 -65.95
C PRO A 103 30.70 -30.85 -65.92
N GLY A 104 31.70 -31.41 -65.24
CA GLY A 104 33.03 -30.79 -65.10
C GLY A 104 33.13 -29.71 -64.01
N GLN A 105 32.02 -29.41 -63.32
CA GLN A 105 31.95 -28.36 -62.29
C GLN A 105 31.94 -28.93 -60.86
N ALA A 106 32.37 -30.17 -60.67
CA ALA A 106 32.58 -30.76 -59.35
C ALA A 106 33.50 -29.88 -58.51
N TRP A 107 33.16 -29.65 -57.25
CA TRP A 107 34.00 -28.95 -56.29
C TRP A 107 35.30 -29.71 -56.04
N ALA A 108 36.41 -28.96 -55.98
CA ALA A 108 37.74 -29.51 -55.76
C ALA A 108 38.18 -29.14 -54.35
N ALA A 109 38.83 -30.08 -53.66
CA ALA A 109 39.40 -29.85 -52.34
C ALA A 109 40.30 -28.60 -52.32
N ASN A 110 40.15 -27.79 -51.27
CA ASN A 110 40.92 -26.59 -50.96
C ASN A 110 40.98 -25.57 -52.10
N THR A 111 39.96 -25.54 -52.97
CA THR A 111 39.90 -24.64 -54.12
C THR A 111 38.68 -23.73 -53.98
N GLU A 112 38.92 -22.42 -54.00
CA GLU A 112 37.83 -21.44 -53.99
C GLU A 112 36.93 -21.57 -55.21
N ARG A 113 35.63 -21.42 -55.00
CA ARG A 113 34.64 -21.35 -56.07
C ARG A 113 33.67 -20.23 -55.83
N VAL A 114 33.59 -19.32 -56.79
CA VAL A 114 32.52 -18.31 -56.83
C VAL A 114 31.21 -19.04 -57.05
N ILE A 115 30.30 -18.94 -56.09
CA ILE A 115 28.96 -19.54 -56.18
C ILE A 115 27.89 -18.52 -56.56
N MET A 116 28.12 -17.24 -56.24
CA MET A 116 27.21 -16.15 -56.55
C MET A 116 28.02 -14.88 -56.81
N THR A 117 27.60 -14.06 -57.77
CA THR A 117 27.95 -12.64 -57.78
C THR A 117 26.69 -11.80 -57.63
N ILE A 118 26.81 -10.66 -56.97
CA ILE A 118 25.68 -9.76 -56.72
C ILE A 118 26.10 -8.30 -56.89
N PRO A 119 25.43 -7.53 -57.76
CA PRO A 119 25.66 -6.10 -57.88
C PRO A 119 25.15 -5.33 -56.65
N VAL A 120 25.79 -4.19 -56.36
CA VAL A 120 25.39 -3.24 -55.32
C VAL A 120 24.76 -2.02 -55.97
N LEU A 121 23.54 -1.68 -55.58
CA LEU A 121 22.78 -0.52 -56.06
C LEU A 121 23.00 0.70 -55.16
N GLY A 122 23.04 1.88 -55.78
CA GLY A 122 23.10 3.15 -55.04
C GLY A 122 24.37 3.35 -54.20
N LEU A 123 25.48 2.69 -54.56
CA LEU A 123 26.76 2.87 -53.88
C LEU A 123 27.35 4.24 -54.22
N THR A 124 26.98 5.25 -53.43
CA THR A 124 27.39 6.65 -53.62
C THR A 124 28.63 7.03 -52.80
N GLY A 125 28.92 6.27 -51.75
CA GLY A 125 30.09 6.46 -50.88
C GLY A 125 30.83 5.15 -50.59
N CYS A 126 31.38 5.03 -49.37
CA CYS A 126 32.12 3.84 -48.92
C CYS A 126 31.25 2.94 -48.04
N ALA A 127 31.04 1.69 -48.47
CA ALA A 127 30.32 0.70 -47.68
C ALA A 127 31.23 -0.47 -47.27
N THR A 128 31.09 -0.94 -46.03
CA THR A 128 31.79 -2.10 -45.50
C THR A 128 30.89 -3.32 -45.59
N PHE A 129 31.36 -4.39 -46.25
CA PHE A 129 30.61 -5.62 -46.50
C PHE A 129 31.27 -6.84 -45.85
N ASN A 130 30.46 -7.80 -45.41
CA ASN A 130 30.91 -9.16 -45.04
C ASN A 130 29.75 -10.17 -45.07
N ILE A 131 30.06 -11.46 -45.06
CA ILE A 131 29.12 -12.50 -44.60
C ILE A 131 29.30 -12.66 -43.09
N VAL A 132 28.21 -12.83 -42.34
CA VAL A 132 28.28 -12.81 -40.87
C VAL A 132 27.44 -13.90 -40.22
N ASN A 133 27.95 -14.36 -39.08
CA ASN A 133 27.18 -15.05 -38.03
C ASN A 133 27.28 -14.17 -36.77
N ASP A 134 26.35 -13.22 -36.62
CA ASP A 134 26.28 -12.28 -35.50
C ASP A 134 24.99 -12.46 -34.68
N GLY A 135 24.75 -11.59 -33.70
CA GLY A 135 23.59 -11.70 -32.82
C GLY A 135 22.26 -11.62 -33.55
N PHE A 136 22.18 -10.85 -34.64
CA PHE A 136 21.00 -10.73 -35.47
C PHE A 136 20.78 -12.02 -36.26
N THR A 137 21.80 -12.46 -37.01
CA THR A 137 21.64 -13.64 -37.86
C THR A 137 21.39 -14.92 -37.07
N GLY A 138 21.98 -15.05 -35.87
CA GLY A 138 21.75 -16.20 -34.99
C GLY A 138 20.34 -16.22 -34.38
N ALA A 139 19.78 -15.07 -34.04
CA ALA A 139 18.43 -14.97 -33.48
C ALA A 139 17.34 -15.34 -34.51
N ASP A 140 17.61 -15.09 -35.80
CA ASP A 140 16.65 -15.22 -36.88
C ASP A 140 16.85 -16.47 -37.77
N ASN A 141 17.73 -17.42 -37.38
CA ASN A 141 18.11 -18.60 -38.17
C ASN A 141 18.65 -18.24 -39.58
N LYS A 142 19.53 -17.23 -39.62
CA LYS A 142 20.11 -16.64 -40.84
C LYS A 142 21.63 -16.79 -40.92
N ASP A 143 22.23 -17.44 -39.92
CA ASP A 143 23.64 -17.81 -39.90
C ASP A 143 24.00 -18.66 -41.12
N TYR A 144 25.27 -18.59 -41.51
CA TYR A 144 25.86 -19.49 -42.48
C TYR A 144 25.60 -20.94 -42.06
N PHE A 145 24.93 -21.67 -42.94
CA PHE A 145 24.65 -23.10 -42.79
C PHE A 145 24.78 -23.77 -44.15
N LEU A 146 25.49 -24.89 -44.20
CA LEU A 146 25.63 -25.72 -45.39
C LEU A 146 25.30 -27.16 -45.06
N SER A 147 24.44 -27.78 -45.86
CA SER A 147 24.19 -29.21 -45.82
C SER A 147 24.50 -29.87 -47.16
N LEU A 148 25.29 -30.95 -47.13
CA LEU A 148 25.63 -31.77 -48.28
C LEU A 148 25.00 -33.16 -48.12
N ASN A 149 24.24 -33.62 -49.11
CA ASN A 149 23.37 -34.81 -49.03
C ASN A 149 22.67 -35.01 -47.65
N GLY A 150 22.15 -33.94 -47.06
CA GLY A 150 21.42 -33.96 -45.78
C GLY A 150 22.29 -34.01 -44.51
N VAL A 151 23.61 -33.86 -44.61
CA VAL A 151 24.52 -33.79 -43.45
C VAL A 151 25.02 -32.37 -43.30
N ASP A 152 25.09 -31.85 -42.08
CA ASP A 152 25.70 -30.56 -41.77
C ASP A 152 27.20 -30.58 -42.08
N LYS A 153 27.62 -29.60 -42.87
CA LYS A 153 28.95 -29.43 -43.43
C LYS A 153 29.43 -27.98 -43.37
N THR A 154 28.81 -27.22 -42.48
CA THR A 154 29.16 -25.85 -42.17
C THR A 154 30.55 -25.80 -41.52
N ASP A 155 31.39 -24.87 -41.98
CA ASP A 155 32.68 -24.56 -41.35
C ASP A 155 32.80 -23.04 -41.13
N LEU A 156 33.93 -22.42 -41.49
CA LEU A 156 34.20 -21.03 -41.15
C LEU A 156 33.66 -20.05 -42.20
N ILE A 157 33.27 -18.85 -41.73
CA ILE A 157 33.29 -17.67 -42.58
C ILE A 157 34.73 -17.16 -42.62
N TYR A 158 35.36 -17.17 -43.79
CA TYR A 158 36.80 -16.92 -43.92
C TYR A 158 37.15 -15.57 -44.56
N SER A 159 36.15 -14.71 -44.75
CA SER A 159 36.33 -13.31 -45.13
C SER A 159 36.26 -12.38 -43.92
N ASP A 160 37.10 -11.36 -43.93
CA ASP A 160 37.00 -10.22 -43.03
C ASP A 160 36.14 -9.11 -43.67
N ASP A 161 35.72 -8.14 -42.85
CA ASP A 161 35.05 -6.92 -43.31
C ASP A 161 35.94 -6.19 -44.33
N PHE A 162 35.39 -5.85 -45.50
CA PHE A 162 36.09 -5.07 -46.52
C PHE A 162 35.25 -3.92 -47.06
N GLN A 163 35.92 -2.88 -47.52
CA GLN A 163 35.27 -1.68 -48.04
C GLN A 163 35.13 -1.72 -49.58
N LEU A 164 33.98 -1.27 -50.08
CA LEU A 164 33.67 -1.12 -51.49
C LEU A 164 33.07 0.28 -51.73
N GLY A 165 33.43 0.91 -52.85
CA GLY A 165 32.97 2.24 -53.24
C GLY A 165 34.04 3.32 -53.11
N ASN A 166 33.64 4.59 -53.03
CA ASN A 166 34.59 5.71 -52.87
C ASN A 166 34.96 5.85 -51.38
N CYS A 167 36.10 5.28 -50.99
CA CYS A 167 36.56 5.25 -49.60
C CYS A 167 37.62 6.31 -49.28
N ALA A 168 37.88 7.23 -50.21
CA ALA A 168 38.63 8.44 -49.94
C ALA A 168 37.73 9.51 -49.32
N ALA A 169 38.29 10.35 -48.46
CA ALA A 169 37.65 11.61 -48.07
C ALA A 169 37.54 12.53 -49.30
N ASP A 170 36.39 13.18 -49.44
CA ASP A 170 36.18 14.24 -50.42
C ASP A 170 36.83 15.56 -49.93
N CYS A 171 36.67 16.64 -50.70
CA CYS A 171 37.23 17.96 -50.39
C CYS A 171 36.63 18.64 -49.16
N GLU A 172 35.49 18.13 -48.65
CA GLU A 172 34.89 18.57 -47.38
C GLU A 172 35.26 17.63 -46.21
N GLY A 173 36.08 16.61 -46.46
CA GLY A 173 36.50 15.63 -45.46
C GLY A 173 35.50 14.48 -45.26
N ASN A 174 34.44 14.40 -46.06
CA ASN A 174 33.44 13.36 -45.97
C ASN A 174 33.90 12.12 -46.76
N ILE A 175 34.05 10.97 -46.07
CA ILE A 175 34.42 9.71 -46.73
C ILE A 175 33.31 9.31 -47.71
N GLY A 176 33.66 9.26 -49.00
CA GLY A 176 32.71 8.97 -50.08
C GLY A 176 31.70 10.07 -50.37
N GLY A 177 31.96 11.30 -49.90
CA GLY A 177 31.10 12.44 -50.21
C GLY A 177 31.25 12.94 -51.66
N PRO A 178 30.32 13.80 -52.12
CA PRO A 178 30.26 14.25 -53.50
C PRO A 178 31.24 15.37 -53.85
N ALA A 179 31.89 16.03 -52.87
CA ALA A 179 32.71 17.21 -53.10
C ALA A 179 34.10 16.84 -53.63
N VAL A 180 34.21 16.51 -54.92
CA VAL A 180 35.49 16.10 -55.55
C VAL A 180 36.03 17.20 -56.48
N PRO A 181 37.33 17.20 -56.84
CA PRO A 181 37.87 18.16 -57.80
C PRO A 181 37.04 18.26 -59.09
N GLY A 182 36.68 19.49 -59.48
CA GLY A 182 35.80 19.80 -60.60
C GLY A 182 34.31 19.89 -60.26
N THR A 183 33.91 19.65 -59.01
CA THR A 183 32.55 19.92 -58.55
C THR A 183 32.38 21.39 -58.17
N ALA A 184 31.15 21.88 -58.34
CA ALA A 184 30.79 23.26 -58.00
C ALA A 184 30.91 23.50 -56.50
N CYS A 185 31.45 24.65 -56.15
CA CYS A 185 31.56 25.15 -54.80
C CYS A 185 31.28 26.65 -54.81
N ASP A 186 31.45 27.31 -53.66
CA ASP A 186 31.36 28.76 -53.54
C ASP A 186 32.59 29.22 -52.75
N ASP A 187 33.47 30.02 -53.38
CA ASP A 187 34.68 30.55 -52.72
C ASP A 187 34.39 31.81 -51.88
N LEU A 188 33.10 32.16 -51.77
CA LEU A 188 32.52 33.29 -51.07
C LEU A 188 33.01 34.65 -51.58
N SER A 189 33.61 34.69 -52.77
CA SER A 189 34.05 35.93 -53.39
C SER A 189 33.10 36.37 -54.51
N ALA A 190 32.47 37.53 -54.32
CA ALA A 190 31.67 38.21 -55.35
C ALA A 190 32.51 38.66 -56.57
N CYS A 191 33.84 38.57 -56.46
CA CYS A 191 34.80 38.89 -57.53
C CYS A 191 35.19 37.67 -58.38
N THR A 192 34.57 36.52 -58.16
CA THR A 192 34.83 35.27 -58.85
C THR A 192 33.52 34.67 -59.35
N THR A 193 33.59 33.90 -60.44
CA THR A 193 32.45 33.16 -61.00
C THR A 193 32.88 31.76 -61.42
N ASN A 194 31.92 30.84 -61.48
CA ASN A 194 32.14 29.43 -61.84
C ASN A 194 33.14 28.74 -60.88
N ASP A 195 32.87 28.79 -59.59
CA ASP A 195 33.79 28.27 -58.57
C ASP A 195 33.75 26.74 -58.56
N LEU A 196 34.94 26.15 -58.65
CA LEU A 196 35.13 24.71 -58.69
C LEU A 196 36.21 24.31 -57.70
N TYR A 197 36.08 23.13 -57.08
CA TYR A 197 37.17 22.53 -56.33
C TYR A 197 38.34 22.20 -57.26
N ASP A 198 39.54 22.69 -56.95
CA ASP A 198 40.75 22.35 -57.69
C ASP A 198 41.31 20.96 -57.30
N ALA A 199 42.43 20.56 -57.90
CA ALA A 199 43.09 19.28 -57.62
C ALA A 199 43.64 19.15 -56.18
N ASN A 200 43.69 20.27 -55.45
CA ASN A 200 44.14 20.37 -54.07
C ASN A 200 42.97 20.61 -53.10
N CYS A 201 41.72 20.51 -53.56
CA CYS A 201 40.50 20.76 -52.78
C CYS A 201 40.34 22.20 -52.29
N ASN A 202 40.92 23.18 -52.98
CA ASN A 202 40.58 24.57 -52.76
C ASN A 202 39.36 24.93 -53.63
N CYS A 203 38.36 25.59 -53.06
CA CYS A 203 37.31 26.19 -53.84
C CYS A 203 37.84 27.50 -54.44
N VAL A 204 37.89 27.58 -55.77
CA VAL A 204 38.42 28.75 -56.48
C VAL A 204 37.57 29.04 -57.72
N GLY A 205 37.24 30.31 -57.93
CA GLY A 205 36.54 30.77 -59.12
C GLY A 205 37.40 31.48 -60.16
N THR A 206 36.75 31.80 -61.29
CA THR A 206 37.33 32.61 -62.37
C THR A 206 37.14 34.09 -62.05
N PRO A 207 38.21 34.91 -61.97
CA PRO A 207 38.10 36.33 -61.63
C PRO A 207 37.21 37.11 -62.61
N VAL A 208 36.35 37.98 -62.07
CA VAL A 208 35.63 39.00 -62.85
C VAL A 208 36.53 40.20 -63.12
N ASP A 209 36.43 40.80 -64.31
CA ASP A 209 37.19 41.99 -64.68
C ASP A 209 36.47 43.27 -64.18
N PRO A 210 37.02 44.01 -63.21
CA PRO A 210 36.39 45.22 -62.68
C PRO A 210 36.65 46.48 -63.53
N ASN A 211 37.43 46.39 -64.61
CA ASN A 211 37.82 47.55 -65.40
C ASN A 211 36.63 48.11 -66.20
N ASP A 212 36.17 49.30 -65.83
CA ASP A 212 35.09 50.03 -66.50
C ASP A 212 35.59 50.92 -67.67
N ASN A 213 36.90 50.91 -67.94
CA ASN A 213 37.63 51.76 -68.90
C ASN A 213 37.46 53.27 -68.63
N ASN A 214 37.14 53.67 -67.41
CA ASN A 214 37.01 55.06 -67.01
C ASN A 214 38.20 55.49 -66.15
N ALA A 215 39.00 56.42 -66.68
CA ALA A 215 40.19 56.92 -65.99
C ALA A 215 39.92 57.74 -64.70
N CYS A 216 38.66 58.05 -64.38
CA CYS A 216 38.27 58.83 -63.21
C CYS A 216 37.85 57.97 -62.00
N THR A 217 37.67 56.67 -62.19
CA THR A 217 37.35 55.69 -61.15
C THR A 217 38.60 54.87 -60.83
N THR A 218 38.70 54.38 -59.59
CA THR A 218 39.73 53.39 -59.23
C THR A 218 39.06 52.03 -59.38
N ASP A 219 39.45 51.27 -60.40
CA ASP A 219 38.93 49.92 -60.65
C ASP A 219 39.18 49.04 -59.42
N SER A 220 38.10 48.67 -58.72
CA SER A 220 38.19 47.83 -57.54
C SER A 220 36.99 46.90 -57.48
N CYS A 221 37.25 45.64 -57.15
CA CYS A 221 36.25 44.66 -56.79
C CYS A 221 36.48 44.28 -55.33
N ASP A 222 35.46 44.48 -54.51
CA ASP A 222 35.45 44.04 -53.12
C ASP A 222 34.98 42.58 -53.07
N PRO A 223 35.76 41.64 -52.49
CA PRO A 223 35.38 40.22 -52.44
C PRO A 223 34.00 39.96 -51.80
N LEU A 224 33.47 40.86 -50.98
CA LEU A 224 32.16 40.74 -50.36
C LEU A 224 31.06 41.50 -51.12
N LEU A 225 31.38 42.61 -51.82
CA LEU A 225 30.39 43.52 -52.42
C LEU A 225 30.39 43.57 -53.96
N GLY A 226 31.40 43.01 -54.64
CA GLY A 226 31.53 43.04 -56.09
C GLY A 226 32.14 44.35 -56.63
N VAL A 227 31.78 44.74 -57.86
CA VAL A 227 32.21 46.01 -58.48
C VAL A 227 31.63 47.20 -57.71
N ASN A 228 32.43 48.26 -57.51
CA ASN A 228 32.16 49.34 -56.54
C ASN A 228 32.39 50.73 -57.17
N ASP A 229 31.44 51.67 -57.03
CA ASP A 229 31.52 53.07 -57.49
C ASP A 229 31.99 54.08 -56.41
N ASN A 230 32.31 53.60 -55.21
CA ASN A 230 32.70 54.32 -53.99
C ASN A 230 31.65 55.32 -53.46
N ASN A 231 30.38 55.19 -53.84
CA ASN A 231 29.27 55.96 -53.27
C ASN A 231 28.57 55.15 -52.14
N PRO A 232 28.77 55.52 -50.86
CA PRO A 232 28.27 54.74 -49.73
C PRO A 232 26.75 54.76 -49.52
N ILE A 233 25.99 55.50 -50.35
CA ILE A 233 24.53 55.66 -50.21
C ILE A 233 23.76 54.76 -51.20
N THR A 234 24.42 54.25 -52.23
CA THR A 234 23.81 53.42 -53.28
C THR A 234 24.25 51.96 -53.16
N THR A 235 23.43 51.02 -53.63
CA THR A 235 23.74 49.59 -53.62
C THR A 235 23.41 48.95 -54.96
N GLY A 236 24.01 47.79 -55.25
CA GLY A 236 23.77 47.08 -56.51
C GLY A 236 24.40 47.83 -57.69
N ASP A 237 25.66 48.23 -57.52
CA ASP A 237 26.41 48.95 -58.53
C ASP A 237 26.50 48.11 -59.80
N VAL A 238 25.96 48.65 -60.89
CA VAL A 238 26.01 48.03 -62.20
C VAL A 238 26.67 49.00 -63.17
N ILE A 239 27.48 48.48 -64.07
CA ILE A 239 28.02 49.27 -65.17
C ILE A 239 26.87 49.52 -66.16
N GLY A 240 26.37 50.75 -66.17
CA GLY A 240 25.32 51.18 -67.10
C GLY A 240 25.81 51.28 -68.54
N ALA A 241 24.88 51.46 -69.49
CA ALA A 241 25.16 51.60 -70.93
C ALA A 241 26.05 52.80 -71.31
N ASN A 242 26.33 53.69 -70.34
CA ASN A 242 27.21 54.84 -70.45
C ASN A 242 28.59 54.62 -69.78
N CYS A 243 28.94 53.38 -69.41
CA CYS A 243 30.20 53.02 -68.74
C CYS A 243 30.43 53.80 -67.44
N VAL A 244 29.34 54.07 -66.70
CA VAL A 244 29.40 54.62 -65.36
C VAL A 244 28.92 53.53 -64.41
N CYS A 245 29.78 53.15 -63.47
CA CYS A 245 29.39 52.38 -62.30
C CYS A 245 28.52 53.30 -61.43
N ALA A 246 27.23 53.00 -61.31
CA ALA A 246 26.30 53.76 -60.50
C ALA A 246 25.34 52.82 -59.82
N GLY A 247 25.28 52.85 -58.50
CA GLY A 247 24.29 52.09 -57.73
C GLY A 247 22.89 52.70 -57.78
N VAL A 248 21.90 51.89 -57.40
CA VAL A 248 20.51 52.33 -57.23
C VAL A 248 20.32 52.76 -55.78
N LEU A 249 19.55 53.84 -55.55
CA LEU A 249 19.16 54.23 -54.19
C LEU A 249 18.38 53.05 -53.56
N PRO A 250 18.83 52.48 -52.43
CA PRO A 250 18.28 51.23 -51.89
C PRO A 250 16.85 51.37 -51.36
N CYS A 251 16.32 52.60 -51.30
CA CYS A 251 15.01 52.90 -50.76
C CYS A 251 14.14 53.70 -51.74
N THR A 252 12.83 53.66 -51.52
CA THR A 252 11.88 54.59 -52.13
C THR A 252 11.39 55.56 -51.04
N PRO A 253 11.67 56.87 -51.13
CA PRO A 253 11.17 57.84 -50.15
C PRO A 253 9.64 57.76 -50.01
N GLY A 254 9.15 57.65 -48.78
CA GLY A 254 7.73 57.44 -48.47
C GLY A 254 7.26 55.98 -48.49
N ALA A 255 8.11 55.02 -48.90
CA ALA A 255 7.83 53.60 -48.69
C ALA A 255 8.00 53.24 -47.21
N THR A 256 7.19 52.28 -46.75
CA THR A 256 7.28 51.76 -45.39
C THR A 256 8.64 51.13 -45.15
N CYS A 257 9.21 51.40 -43.99
CA CYS A 257 10.48 50.86 -43.54
C CYS A 257 10.36 50.40 -42.08
N ASN A 258 11.41 49.78 -41.55
CA ASN A 258 11.50 49.43 -40.13
C ASN A 258 12.80 50.03 -39.58
N ASP A 259 12.70 50.89 -38.57
CA ASP A 259 13.86 51.54 -37.92
C ASP A 259 14.47 50.67 -36.81
N ASN A 260 14.01 49.41 -36.71
CA ASN A 260 14.31 48.42 -35.68
C ASN A 260 13.92 48.87 -34.27
N ASN A 261 13.02 49.85 -34.14
CA ASN A 261 12.40 50.22 -32.89
C ASN A 261 11.03 49.55 -32.77
N ALA A 262 10.94 48.50 -31.98
CA ALA A 262 9.69 47.76 -31.76
C ALA A 262 8.60 48.59 -31.04
N CYS A 263 8.93 49.79 -30.56
CA CYS A 263 8.02 50.73 -29.90
C CYS A 263 7.45 51.79 -30.82
N THR A 264 7.74 51.74 -32.12
CA THR A 264 7.14 52.62 -33.11
C THR A 264 6.52 51.79 -34.24
N THR A 265 5.49 52.35 -34.89
CA THR A 265 4.91 51.76 -36.10
C THR A 265 4.66 52.83 -37.15
N GLY A 266 4.71 52.42 -38.43
CA GLY A 266 4.35 53.29 -39.56
C GLY A 266 5.50 54.14 -40.05
N GLU A 267 6.74 53.70 -39.85
CA GLU A 267 7.96 54.35 -40.31
C GLU A 267 8.02 54.37 -41.84
N VAL A 268 8.58 55.44 -42.38
CA VAL A 268 8.81 55.60 -43.81
C VAL A 268 10.22 56.11 -44.08
N PHE A 269 10.78 55.75 -45.23
CA PHE A 269 12.07 56.29 -45.65
C PHE A 269 11.96 57.78 -45.99
N ASP A 270 12.89 58.60 -45.48
CA ASP A 270 13.05 59.99 -45.89
C ASP A 270 13.76 60.12 -47.27
N ALA A 271 14.01 61.36 -47.71
CA ALA A 271 14.67 61.65 -48.98
C ALA A 271 16.16 61.20 -49.04
N ASN A 272 16.72 60.82 -47.89
CA ASN A 272 18.10 60.40 -47.70
C ASN A 272 18.21 58.92 -47.31
N CYS A 273 17.12 58.14 -47.45
CA CYS A 273 17.01 56.75 -47.03
C CYS A 273 17.20 56.49 -45.54
N ASN A 274 16.99 57.50 -44.68
CA ASN A 274 16.85 57.25 -43.25
C ASN A 274 15.45 56.72 -42.98
N CYS A 275 15.37 55.59 -42.29
CA CYS A 275 14.10 55.06 -41.83
C CYS A 275 13.71 55.72 -40.50
N GLY A 276 12.51 56.31 -40.43
CA GLY A 276 11.98 56.91 -39.21
C GLY A 276 10.59 57.52 -39.39
N GLY A 277 10.17 58.37 -38.45
CA GLY A 277 8.89 59.08 -38.55
C GLY A 277 7.64 58.26 -38.23
N GLY A 278 7.79 57.13 -37.53
CA GLY A 278 6.69 56.31 -37.01
C GLY A 278 6.00 56.91 -35.78
N THR A 279 4.84 56.37 -35.45
CA THR A 279 4.06 56.71 -34.24
C THR A 279 4.41 55.77 -33.11
N ALA A 280 4.61 56.32 -31.90
CA ALA A 280 4.85 55.53 -30.70
C ALA A 280 3.67 54.57 -30.44
N VAL A 281 3.99 53.30 -30.21
CA VAL A 281 3.06 52.30 -29.73
C VAL A 281 2.77 52.59 -28.26
N ASP A 282 1.50 52.61 -27.88
CA ASP A 282 1.08 52.75 -26.48
C ASP A 282 1.28 51.40 -25.76
N PRO A 283 2.19 51.29 -24.78
CA PRO A 283 2.40 50.03 -24.06
C PRO A 283 1.29 49.71 -23.06
N ASN A 284 0.40 50.66 -22.76
CA ASN A 284 -0.63 50.52 -21.75
C ASN A 284 -1.73 49.53 -22.19
N ASP A 285 -1.83 48.41 -21.50
CA ASP A 285 -2.86 47.39 -21.74
C ASP A 285 -4.14 47.62 -20.91
N ASN A 286 -4.19 48.70 -20.13
CA ASN A 286 -5.20 49.05 -19.14
C ASN A 286 -5.34 48.04 -18.00
N ASN A 287 -4.33 47.22 -17.76
CA ASN A 287 -4.28 46.31 -16.62
C ASN A 287 -3.47 46.94 -15.48
N PRO A 288 -4.09 47.29 -14.34
CA PRO A 288 -3.37 47.86 -13.21
C PRO A 288 -2.37 46.89 -12.55
N CYS A 289 -2.43 45.59 -12.85
CA CYS A 289 -1.53 44.57 -12.32
C CYS A 289 -0.20 44.43 -13.08
N THR A 290 -0.03 45.14 -14.19
CA THR A 290 1.19 45.06 -15.00
C THR A 290 1.95 46.38 -14.96
N LEU A 291 3.27 46.28 -14.93
CA LEU A 291 4.13 47.41 -15.24
C LEU A 291 4.32 47.45 -16.75
N ASP A 292 3.69 48.45 -17.38
CA ASP A 292 3.71 48.64 -18.81
C ASP A 292 4.97 49.39 -19.23
N SER A 293 5.73 48.78 -20.12
CA SER A 293 6.96 49.32 -20.66
C SER A 293 7.04 49.03 -22.15
N CYS A 294 7.79 49.83 -22.89
CA CYS A 294 8.19 49.47 -24.22
C CYS A 294 9.70 49.62 -24.34
N ASP A 295 10.36 48.49 -24.62
CA ASP A 295 11.79 48.44 -24.89
C ASP A 295 12.03 48.52 -26.40
N PRO A 296 12.87 49.43 -26.91
CA PRO A 296 13.05 49.62 -28.35
C PRO A 296 13.53 48.38 -29.12
N VAL A 297 14.16 47.41 -28.45
CA VAL A 297 14.68 46.18 -29.08
C VAL A 297 13.66 45.04 -28.97
N THR A 298 13.01 44.90 -27.82
CA THR A 298 12.16 43.75 -27.49
C THR A 298 10.66 44.02 -27.58
N GLY A 299 10.27 45.29 -27.72
CA GLY A 299 8.88 45.72 -27.92
C GLY A 299 8.13 46.00 -26.62
N VAL A 300 6.80 46.03 -26.74
CA VAL A 300 5.90 46.23 -25.60
C VAL A 300 6.04 45.05 -24.63
N SER A 301 6.20 45.37 -23.35
CA SER A 301 6.30 44.42 -22.27
C SER A 301 5.36 44.83 -21.14
N ASN A 302 4.49 43.91 -20.72
CA ASN A 302 3.57 44.07 -19.62
C ASN A 302 3.96 43.04 -18.56
N VAL A 303 4.71 43.45 -17.55
CA VAL A 303 5.25 42.54 -16.54
C VAL A 303 4.31 42.54 -15.34
N PHE A 304 3.74 41.37 -15.00
CA PHE A 304 2.93 41.19 -13.79
C PHE A 304 3.75 41.55 -12.54
N GLN A 305 3.20 42.41 -11.70
CA GLN A 305 3.83 42.85 -10.46
C GLN A 305 3.16 42.16 -9.27
N ASP A 306 3.93 41.35 -8.55
CA ASP A 306 3.54 40.60 -7.36
C ASP A 306 4.79 40.45 -6.48
N ALA A 307 4.93 41.35 -5.52
CA ALA A 307 6.15 41.56 -4.74
C ALA A 307 6.41 40.43 -3.73
N ASP A 308 5.36 39.77 -3.24
CA ASP A 308 5.45 38.71 -2.23
C ASP A 308 5.14 37.29 -2.76
N GLY A 309 4.65 37.19 -4.01
CA GLY A 309 4.43 35.95 -4.73
C GLY A 309 3.18 35.21 -4.28
N ASP A 310 2.22 35.88 -3.63
CA ASP A 310 0.99 35.26 -3.13
C ASP A 310 -0.07 35.03 -4.24
N GLY A 311 0.15 35.58 -5.44
CA GLY A 311 -0.76 35.49 -6.59
C GLY A 311 -1.72 36.67 -6.73
N THR A 312 -1.66 37.65 -5.84
CA THR A 312 -2.36 38.95 -5.91
C THR A 312 -1.37 40.00 -6.41
N CYS A 313 -1.81 40.85 -7.33
CA CYS A 313 -0.91 41.87 -7.86
C CYS A 313 -0.77 43.06 -6.92
N ASP A 314 0.41 43.71 -6.90
CA ASP A 314 0.74 44.82 -6.00
C ASP A 314 -0.32 45.94 -5.96
N ALA A 315 -0.99 46.20 -7.09
CA ALA A 315 -2.02 47.25 -7.19
C ALA A 315 -3.32 46.91 -6.45
N ASN A 316 -3.58 45.62 -6.22
CA ASN A 316 -4.76 45.08 -5.54
C ASN A 316 -4.41 44.43 -4.19
N ASP A 317 -3.13 44.35 -3.86
CA ASP A 317 -2.59 43.72 -2.66
C ASP A 317 -2.86 44.59 -1.42
N VAL A 318 -3.60 44.01 -0.48
CA VAL A 318 -3.93 44.57 0.84
C VAL A 318 -2.92 44.09 1.89
N CYS A 319 -2.25 42.98 1.65
CA CYS A 319 -1.32 42.30 2.55
C CYS A 319 0.09 42.16 1.95
N PRO A 320 0.98 43.18 2.07
CA PRO A 320 2.25 43.28 1.32
C PRO A 320 3.36 42.24 1.63
N ALA A 321 3.04 41.21 2.41
CA ALA A 321 3.97 40.17 2.84
C ALA A 321 3.28 38.81 3.00
N GLY A 322 2.15 38.59 2.33
CA GLY A 322 1.49 37.29 2.26
C GLY A 322 0.02 37.36 1.84
N PRO A 323 -0.67 36.21 1.91
CA PRO A 323 -1.98 36.02 1.31
C PRO A 323 -3.07 37.00 1.77
N GLU A 324 -3.97 37.34 0.85
CA GLU A 324 -5.10 38.23 1.09
C GLU A 324 -6.09 37.79 2.19
N PRO A 325 -6.81 38.73 2.84
CA PRO A 325 -7.82 38.43 3.84
C PRO A 325 -8.90 37.45 3.35
N GLY A 326 -9.24 36.48 4.20
CA GLY A 326 -10.15 35.39 3.86
C GLY A 326 -9.46 34.15 3.28
N THR A 327 -8.16 34.24 2.95
CA THR A 327 -7.37 33.06 2.58
C THR A 327 -7.17 32.14 3.77
N ALA A 328 -7.32 30.83 3.56
CA ALA A 328 -7.06 29.83 4.58
C ALA A 328 -5.57 29.82 4.96
N CYS A 329 -5.29 29.82 6.25
CA CYS A 329 -3.93 29.82 6.79
C CYS A 329 -3.82 28.87 7.98
N ASN A 330 -2.68 28.84 8.67
CA ASN A 330 -2.52 28.12 9.94
C ASN A 330 -1.81 29.07 10.93
N ASP A 331 -2.50 29.46 12.00
CA ASP A 331 -1.96 30.39 13.00
C ASP A 331 -1.04 29.70 14.02
N ASN A 332 -0.79 28.40 13.83
CA ASN A 332 -0.05 27.48 14.69
C ASN A 332 -0.61 27.38 16.11
N ASN A 333 -1.83 27.84 16.35
CA ASN A 333 -2.53 27.64 17.59
C ASN A 333 -3.46 26.41 17.45
N PRO A 334 -3.13 25.28 18.09
CA PRO A 334 -3.90 24.04 17.94
C PRO A 334 -5.32 24.09 18.53
N ILE A 335 -5.70 25.17 19.22
CA ILE A 335 -7.01 25.35 19.83
C ILE A 335 -7.99 26.07 18.90
N THR A 336 -7.49 26.88 17.96
CA THR A 336 -8.30 27.62 17.00
C THR A 336 -8.63 26.77 15.77
N THR A 337 -9.75 27.07 15.12
CA THR A 337 -10.18 26.42 13.88
C THR A 337 -10.70 27.45 12.89
N GLY A 338 -10.70 27.10 11.60
CA GLY A 338 -11.16 28.00 10.56
C GLY A 338 -10.22 29.20 10.36
N ASP A 339 -8.93 28.96 10.53
CA ASP A 339 -7.85 29.94 10.39
C ASP A 339 -7.91 30.62 9.03
N VAL A 340 -8.10 31.95 9.08
CA VAL A 340 -8.10 32.80 7.90
C VAL A 340 -7.23 34.02 8.14
N ILE A 341 -6.64 34.55 7.07
CA ILE A 341 -5.98 35.85 7.15
C ILE A 341 -7.04 36.90 7.44
N GLY A 342 -6.85 37.66 8.52
CA GLY A 342 -7.72 38.78 8.89
C GLY A 342 -7.42 40.04 8.07
N ALA A 343 -8.27 41.06 8.19
CA ALA A 343 -8.07 42.37 7.54
C ALA A 343 -6.79 43.12 7.98
N ASN A 344 -6.11 42.62 9.02
CA ASN A 344 -4.82 43.10 9.50
C ASN A 344 -3.64 42.26 8.98
N CYS A 345 -3.87 41.37 8.01
CA CYS A 345 -2.85 40.50 7.40
C CYS A 345 -2.18 39.55 8.40
N VAL A 346 -2.92 39.16 9.44
CA VAL A 346 -2.48 38.18 10.43
C VAL A 346 -3.37 36.95 10.31
N CYS A 347 -2.75 35.78 10.27
CA CYS A 347 -3.47 34.52 10.39
C CYS A 347 -4.00 34.37 11.81
N ALA A 348 -5.32 34.22 11.94
CA ALA A 348 -5.96 33.93 13.21
C ALA A 348 -7.19 33.06 12.97
N GLY A 349 -7.33 31.99 13.75
CA GLY A 349 -8.56 31.20 13.78
C GLY A 349 -9.54 31.67 14.84
N VAL A 350 -10.71 31.05 14.83
CA VAL A 350 -11.76 31.30 15.81
C VAL A 350 -11.73 30.20 16.86
N LEU A 351 -11.84 30.57 18.14
CA LEU A 351 -12.00 29.60 19.22
C LEU A 351 -13.29 28.78 18.98
N PRO A 352 -13.24 27.44 19.05
CA PRO A 352 -14.39 26.57 18.83
C PRO A 352 -15.40 26.62 19.99
N CYS A 353 -15.10 27.37 21.05
CA CYS A 353 -15.97 27.59 22.20
C CYS A 353 -16.14 29.09 22.48
N THR A 354 -17.12 29.40 23.33
CA THR A 354 -17.23 30.72 23.95
C THR A 354 -16.85 30.58 25.42
N PRO A 355 -15.72 31.16 25.89
CA PRO A 355 -15.36 31.14 27.30
C PRO A 355 -16.52 31.66 28.18
N GLY A 356 -16.87 30.89 29.22
CA GLY A 356 -18.01 31.13 30.09
C GLY A 356 -19.34 30.54 29.62
N ALA A 357 -19.43 29.96 28.41
CA ALA A 357 -20.60 29.18 28.01
C ALA A 357 -20.65 27.84 28.76
N THR A 358 -21.86 27.36 29.04
CA THR A 358 -22.08 26.07 29.69
C THR A 358 -21.55 24.94 28.82
N CYS A 359 -20.86 24.00 29.45
CA CYS A 359 -20.33 22.81 28.81
C CYS A 359 -20.61 21.58 29.69
N ASN A 360 -20.24 20.38 29.23
CA ASN A 360 -20.33 19.15 30.01
C ASN A 360 -18.95 18.46 29.93
N ASP A 361 -18.30 18.26 31.07
CA ASP A 361 -16.99 17.61 31.18
C ASP A 361 -17.09 16.07 31.25
N ASN A 362 -18.30 15.54 31.09
CA ASN A 362 -18.71 14.15 31.22
C ASN A 362 -18.48 13.56 32.62
N ASN A 363 -18.33 14.41 33.64
CA ASN A 363 -18.29 13.97 35.03
C ASN A 363 -19.68 14.13 35.66
N ALA A 364 -20.36 13.01 35.89
CA ALA A 364 -21.68 12.99 36.51
C ALA A 364 -21.70 13.50 37.97
N CYS A 365 -20.53 13.67 38.58
CA CYS A 365 -20.35 14.16 39.95
C CYS A 365 -20.09 15.67 40.03
N THR A 366 -20.13 16.39 38.92
CA THR A 366 -20.03 17.85 38.89
C THR A 366 -21.21 18.43 38.13
N THR A 367 -21.58 19.67 38.46
CA THR A 367 -22.58 20.44 37.72
C THR A 367 -22.15 21.88 37.53
N GLY A 368 -22.60 22.50 36.43
CA GLY A 368 -22.41 23.93 36.19
C GLY A 368 -21.05 24.26 35.55
N GLU A 369 -20.50 23.33 34.79
CA GLU A 369 -19.25 23.48 34.06
C GLU A 369 -19.36 24.56 32.98
N VAL A 370 -18.27 25.30 32.81
CA VAL A 370 -18.13 26.30 31.76
C VAL A 370 -16.80 26.13 31.05
N PHE A 371 -16.74 26.57 29.80
CA PHE A 371 -15.46 26.63 29.08
C PHE A 371 -14.56 27.72 29.69
N ASP A 372 -13.30 27.39 29.96
CA ASP A 372 -12.27 28.38 30.31
C ASP A 372 -11.78 29.17 29.08
N ALA A 373 -10.76 30.03 29.28
CA ALA A 373 -10.17 30.83 28.20
C ALA A 373 -9.44 29.99 27.13
N ASN A 374 -9.18 28.72 27.39
CA ASN A 374 -8.49 27.76 26.54
C ASN A 374 -9.44 26.68 25.99
N CYS A 375 -10.75 26.88 26.10
CA CYS A 375 -11.78 25.90 25.72
C CYS A 375 -11.72 24.56 26.46
N ASN A 376 -11.11 24.51 27.64
CA ASN A 376 -11.27 23.35 28.52
C ASN A 376 -12.61 23.46 29.24
N CYS A 377 -13.40 22.39 29.17
CA CYS A 377 -14.62 22.29 29.94
C CYS A 377 -14.31 21.85 31.37
N GLY A 378 -14.68 22.64 32.37
CA GLY A 378 -14.46 22.31 33.77
C GLY A 378 -15.01 23.38 34.72
N GLY A 379 -14.52 23.40 35.96
CA GLY A 379 -14.91 24.40 36.96
C GLY A 379 -16.32 24.21 37.54
N GLY A 380 -16.97 23.07 37.29
CA GLY A 380 -18.24 22.68 37.89
C GLY A 380 -18.15 22.49 39.41
N THR A 381 -19.29 22.61 40.08
CA THR A 381 -19.43 22.35 41.52
C THR A 381 -19.66 20.87 41.76
N ALA A 382 -18.91 20.28 42.69
CA ALA A 382 -19.09 18.89 43.08
C ALA A 382 -20.51 18.66 43.62
N VAL A 383 -21.17 17.62 43.12
CA VAL A 383 -22.43 17.10 43.64
C VAL A 383 -22.14 16.40 44.96
N ASP A 384 -22.89 16.73 46.00
CA ASP A 384 -22.79 16.07 47.31
C ASP A 384 -23.53 14.71 47.24
N PRO A 385 -22.83 13.56 47.36
CA PRO A 385 -23.48 12.26 47.30
C PRO A 385 -24.23 11.89 48.60
N ASN A 386 -24.04 12.66 49.69
CA ASN A 386 -24.59 12.33 51.00
C ASN A 386 -26.12 12.53 51.03
N ASP A 387 -26.86 11.43 51.23
CA ASP A 387 -28.32 11.45 51.36
C ASP A 387 -28.80 11.60 52.82
N ASN A 388 -27.86 11.77 53.75
CA ASN A 388 -28.03 11.79 55.20
C ASN A 388 -28.63 10.50 55.79
N ASN A 389 -28.54 9.38 55.08
CA ASN A 389 -28.94 8.08 55.58
C ASN A 389 -27.71 7.31 56.11
N PRO A 390 -27.59 7.07 57.41
CA PRO A 390 -26.44 6.36 57.97
C PRO A 390 -26.36 4.88 57.53
N CYS A 391 -27.43 4.32 56.96
CA CYS A 391 -27.46 2.94 56.47
C CYS A 391 -26.90 2.77 55.05
N THR A 392 -26.54 3.85 54.36
CA THR A 392 -25.99 3.81 53.00
C THR A 392 -24.54 4.23 52.99
N LEU A 393 -23.76 3.55 52.14
CA LEU A 393 -22.45 4.04 51.74
C LEU A 393 -22.64 4.96 50.55
N ASP A 394 -22.44 6.25 50.79
CA ASP A 394 -22.59 7.30 49.78
C ASP A 394 -21.30 7.46 48.98
N SER A 395 -21.43 7.40 47.66
CA SER A 395 -20.32 7.59 46.74
C SER A 395 -20.79 8.30 45.48
N CYS A 396 -19.87 8.93 44.78
CA CYS A 396 -20.13 9.44 43.45
C CYS A 396 -19.04 8.94 42.49
N ASP A 397 -19.46 8.18 41.49
CA ASP A 397 -18.59 7.70 40.43
C ASP A 397 -18.68 8.68 39.23
N PRO A 398 -17.55 9.18 38.70
CA PRO A 398 -17.57 10.19 37.64
C PRO A 398 -18.32 9.80 36.36
N VAL A 399 -18.54 8.50 36.12
CA VAL A 399 -19.22 8.00 34.93
C VAL A 399 -20.70 7.69 35.22
N THR A 400 -20.97 7.06 36.36
CA THR A 400 -22.29 6.51 36.70
C THR A 400 -23.10 7.39 37.65
N GLY A 401 -22.47 8.41 38.25
CA GLY A 401 -23.10 9.40 39.11
C GLY A 401 -23.16 9.00 40.58
N VAL A 402 -24.03 9.68 41.32
CA VAL A 402 -24.26 9.43 42.76
C VAL A 402 -24.87 8.05 42.95
N SER A 403 -24.33 7.30 43.93
CA SER A 403 -24.79 5.98 44.34
C SER A 403 -24.83 5.88 45.86
N ASN A 404 -25.91 5.34 46.39
CA ASN A 404 -26.15 5.14 47.82
C ASN A 404 -26.48 3.66 48.02
N VAL A 405 -25.51 2.89 48.53
CA VAL A 405 -25.63 1.43 48.64
C VAL A 405 -25.95 1.05 50.08
N PHE A 406 -27.08 0.38 50.30
CA PHE A 406 -27.45 -0.16 51.62
C PHE A 406 -26.40 -1.14 52.14
N GLN A 407 -25.94 -0.95 53.37
CA GLN A 407 -24.94 -1.80 54.02
C GLN A 407 -25.61 -2.66 55.10
N ASP A 408 -25.54 -3.98 54.93
CA ASP A 408 -26.05 -5.01 55.84
C ASP A 408 -25.18 -6.26 55.66
N ALA A 409 -24.19 -6.40 56.54
CA ALA A 409 -23.11 -7.36 56.43
C ALA A 409 -23.54 -8.80 56.72
N ASP A 410 -24.55 -9.00 57.57
CA ASP A 410 -25.02 -10.33 57.99
C ASP A 410 -26.39 -10.72 57.41
N GLY A 411 -27.08 -9.79 56.76
CA GLY A 411 -28.31 -10.00 56.01
C GLY A 411 -29.54 -10.19 56.90
N ASP A 412 -29.49 -9.73 58.15
CA ASP A 412 -30.60 -9.86 59.09
C ASP A 412 -31.70 -8.79 58.89
N GLY A 413 -31.43 -7.78 58.05
CA GLY A 413 -32.33 -6.68 57.73
C GLY A 413 -32.08 -5.40 58.54
N THR A 414 -31.10 -5.39 59.43
CA THR A 414 -30.58 -4.21 60.15
C THR A 414 -29.32 -3.73 59.44
N CYS A 415 -29.18 -2.42 59.25
CA CYS A 415 -28.00 -1.90 58.56
C CYS A 415 -26.79 -1.84 59.49
N ASP A 416 -25.58 -1.98 58.95
CA ASP A 416 -24.32 -2.03 59.70
C ASP A 416 -24.15 -0.89 60.71
N ALA A 417 -24.64 0.32 60.38
CA ALA A 417 -24.53 1.49 61.24
C ALA A 417 -25.42 1.42 62.50
N ASN A 418 -26.46 0.59 62.48
CA ASN A 418 -27.42 0.37 63.56
C ASN A 418 -27.36 -1.05 64.13
N ASP A 419 -26.52 -1.92 63.57
CA ASP A 419 -26.34 -3.31 63.94
C ASP A 419 -25.56 -3.41 65.28
N VAL A 420 -26.20 -4.04 66.26
CA VAL A 420 -25.64 -4.33 67.58
C VAL A 420 -25.11 -5.77 67.63
N CYS A 421 -25.59 -6.65 66.76
CA CYS A 421 -25.28 -8.07 66.69
C CYS A 421 -24.68 -8.48 65.34
N PRO A 422 -23.33 -8.45 65.19
CA PRO A 422 -22.63 -8.56 63.90
C PRO A 422 -22.75 -9.89 63.11
N ALA A 423 -23.58 -10.83 63.57
CA ALA A 423 -23.71 -12.16 63.01
C ALA A 423 -25.10 -12.77 63.27
N GLY A 424 -26.13 -11.94 63.42
CA GLY A 424 -27.50 -12.39 63.55
C GLY A 424 -28.44 -11.37 64.18
N PRO A 425 -29.72 -11.75 64.33
CA PRO A 425 -30.81 -10.84 64.66
C PRO A 425 -30.60 -10.02 65.94
N GLU A 426 -31.07 -8.79 65.89
CA GLU A 426 -30.99 -7.81 66.99
C GLU A 426 -31.58 -8.25 68.34
N PRO A 427 -31.08 -7.70 69.47
CA PRO A 427 -31.61 -7.98 70.80
C PRO A 427 -33.11 -7.72 70.92
N GLY A 428 -33.82 -8.65 71.56
CA GLY A 428 -35.29 -8.65 71.65
C GLY A 428 -35.99 -9.42 70.53
N THR A 429 -35.27 -9.84 69.49
CA THR A 429 -35.79 -10.77 68.47
C THR A 429 -36.03 -12.14 69.10
N ALA A 430 -37.18 -12.75 68.78
CA ALA A 430 -37.50 -14.09 69.23
C ALA A 430 -36.55 -15.11 68.59
N CYS A 431 -36.05 -16.04 69.40
CA CYS A 431 -35.12 -17.08 68.97
C CYS A 431 -35.46 -18.41 69.65
N ASN A 432 -34.61 -19.43 69.52
CA ASN A 432 -34.74 -20.70 70.26
C ASN A 432 -33.36 -21.10 70.79
N ASP A 433 -33.19 -21.15 72.11
CA ASP A 433 -31.90 -21.46 72.75
C ASP A 433 -31.63 -22.98 72.86
N ASN A 434 -32.56 -23.79 72.34
CA ASN A 434 -32.60 -25.25 72.38
C ASN A 434 -32.56 -25.84 73.80
N ASN A 435 -32.88 -25.05 74.82
CA ASN A 435 -32.98 -25.52 76.19
C ASN A 435 -34.46 -25.68 76.59
N PRO A 436 -34.97 -26.92 76.77
CA PRO A 436 -36.37 -27.15 77.09
C PRO A 436 -36.80 -26.66 78.49
N ALA A 437 -35.85 -26.27 79.35
CA ALA A 437 -36.14 -25.72 80.68
C ALA A 437 -36.39 -24.21 80.69
N THR A 438 -36.10 -23.53 79.58
CA THR A 438 -36.28 -22.09 79.40
C THR A 438 -37.49 -21.81 78.51
N THR A 439 -38.14 -20.66 78.73
CA THR A 439 -39.25 -20.18 77.90
C THR A 439 -39.07 -18.70 77.60
N GLY A 440 -39.64 -18.24 76.48
CA GLY A 440 -39.58 -16.84 76.07
C GLY A 440 -38.20 -16.42 75.53
N ASP A 441 -37.56 -17.30 74.75
CA ASP A 441 -36.20 -17.08 74.26
C ASP A 441 -36.13 -15.86 73.34
N VAL A 442 -35.25 -14.94 73.70
CA VAL A 442 -34.97 -13.72 72.94
C VAL A 442 -33.47 -13.54 72.83
N ILE A 443 -33.02 -12.90 71.75
CA ILE A 443 -31.62 -12.49 71.64
C ILE A 443 -31.35 -11.45 72.73
N GLY A 444 -30.37 -11.73 73.59
CA GLY A 444 -29.93 -10.81 74.64
C GLY A 444 -29.01 -9.72 74.09
N ALA A 445 -28.69 -8.73 74.92
CA ALA A 445 -27.75 -7.65 74.57
C ALA A 445 -26.31 -8.14 74.28
N ASN A 446 -26.02 -9.42 74.55
CA ASN A 446 -24.77 -10.09 74.20
C ASN A 446 -24.87 -10.90 72.90
N CYS A 447 -25.95 -10.74 72.13
CA CYS A 447 -26.19 -11.42 70.86
C CYS A 447 -26.27 -12.94 70.97
N VAL A 448 -26.70 -13.43 72.15
CA VAL A 448 -26.93 -14.85 72.40
C VAL A 448 -28.41 -15.06 72.65
N CYS A 449 -28.95 -16.11 72.03
CA CYS A 449 -30.30 -16.56 72.33
C CYS A 449 -30.36 -17.22 73.70
N ALA A 450 -31.21 -16.71 74.60
CA ALA A 450 -31.44 -17.31 75.91
C ALA A 450 -32.88 -17.04 76.39
N GLY A 451 -33.50 -18.02 77.03
CA GLY A 451 -34.79 -17.87 77.71
C GLY A 451 -34.68 -17.77 79.23
N VAL A 452 -35.83 -17.65 79.89
CA VAL A 452 -35.94 -17.56 81.36
C VAL A 452 -36.35 -18.92 81.93
N LEU A 453 -35.69 -19.36 83.01
CA LEU A 453 -35.92 -20.67 83.65
C LEU A 453 -37.36 -20.76 84.21
N GLY A 454 -38.11 -21.77 83.77
CA GLY A 454 -39.55 -21.89 84.01
C GLY A 454 -39.98 -22.54 85.35
N CYS A 455 -39.06 -22.88 86.25
CA CYS A 455 -39.37 -23.48 87.55
C CYS A 455 -38.75 -22.70 88.72
N THR A 456 -39.32 -22.85 89.92
CA THR A 456 -38.72 -22.33 91.17
C THR A 456 -38.22 -23.50 92.02
N PRO A 457 -36.90 -23.67 92.21
CA PRO A 457 -36.36 -24.70 93.09
C PRO A 457 -36.96 -24.61 94.50
N GLY A 458 -37.44 -25.73 95.04
CA GLY A 458 -38.14 -25.81 96.32
C GLY A 458 -39.66 -25.59 96.26
N ALA A 459 -40.23 -25.26 95.09
CA ALA A 459 -41.68 -25.26 94.92
C ALA A 459 -42.22 -26.71 94.87
N ALA A 460 -43.42 -26.90 95.41
CA ALA A 460 -44.10 -28.18 95.40
C ALA A 460 -44.31 -28.68 93.96
N CYS A 461 -44.07 -29.96 93.76
CA CYS A 461 -44.26 -30.64 92.49
C CYS A 461 -44.89 -32.02 92.74
N ASN A 462 -45.27 -32.74 91.69
CA ASN A 462 -45.80 -34.11 91.79
C ASN A 462 -44.95 -35.00 90.89
N ASP A 463 -44.26 -36.00 91.46
CA ASP A 463 -43.40 -36.95 90.75
C ASP A 463 -44.18 -38.16 90.19
N PHE A 464 -45.50 -38.13 90.34
CA PHE A 464 -46.47 -39.16 89.97
C PHE A 464 -46.32 -40.47 90.75
N ASN A 465 -45.65 -40.46 91.91
CA ASN A 465 -45.60 -41.59 92.83
C ASN A 465 -46.63 -41.41 93.98
N ALA A 466 -47.68 -42.22 93.96
CA ALA A 466 -48.76 -42.16 94.96
C ALA A 466 -48.33 -42.62 96.37
N CYS A 467 -47.15 -43.23 96.52
CA CYS A 467 -46.61 -43.69 97.81
C CYS A 467 -45.68 -42.69 98.48
N THR A 468 -45.45 -41.52 97.88
CA THR A 468 -44.69 -40.42 98.48
C THR A 468 -45.55 -39.16 98.54
N THR A 469 -45.26 -38.31 99.53
CA THR A 469 -45.87 -36.98 99.62
C THR A 469 -44.82 -35.94 99.97
N GLY A 470 -44.98 -34.73 99.43
CA GLY A 470 -44.16 -33.57 99.80
C GLY A 470 -42.96 -33.34 98.89
N GLU A 471 -43.09 -33.67 97.61
CA GLU A 471 -42.07 -33.52 96.57
C GLU A 471 -41.86 -32.05 96.18
N VAL A 472 -40.62 -31.70 95.85
CA VAL A 472 -40.24 -30.35 95.42
C VAL A 472 -39.28 -30.39 94.22
N PHE A 473 -39.27 -29.32 93.41
CA PHE A 473 -38.31 -29.18 92.32
C PHE A 473 -36.88 -28.98 92.85
N ASP A 474 -35.91 -29.71 92.28
CA ASP A 474 -34.48 -29.47 92.50
C ASP A 474 -33.96 -28.23 91.72
N ALA A 475 -32.66 -27.95 91.85
CA ALA A 475 -32.01 -26.81 91.17
C ALA A 475 -32.02 -26.90 89.63
N ASN A 476 -32.35 -28.07 89.08
CA ASN A 476 -32.36 -28.38 87.66
C ASN A 476 -33.79 -28.66 87.16
N CYS A 477 -34.82 -28.26 87.91
CA CYS A 477 -36.23 -28.48 87.61
C CYS A 477 -36.66 -29.96 87.55
N ASN A 478 -35.93 -30.89 88.16
CA ASN A 478 -36.42 -32.26 88.33
C ASN A 478 -37.35 -32.33 89.54
N CYS A 479 -38.51 -32.95 89.36
CA CYS A 479 -39.44 -33.21 90.45
C CYS A 479 -39.10 -34.53 91.15
N GLY A 480 -38.85 -34.49 92.44
CA GLY A 480 -38.57 -35.68 93.26
C GLY A 480 -38.42 -35.35 94.75
N GLY A 481 -38.00 -36.33 95.54
CA GLY A 481 -37.99 -36.23 97.00
C GLY A 481 -39.29 -36.77 97.61
N GLY A 482 -39.72 -36.23 98.75
CA GLY A 482 -40.94 -36.68 99.44
C GLY A 482 -40.71 -37.71 100.56
N THR A 483 -41.70 -37.84 101.42
CA THR A 483 -41.75 -38.81 102.53
C THR A 483 -42.66 -39.97 102.17
N ALA A 484 -42.20 -41.20 102.40
CA ALA A 484 -42.98 -42.41 102.17
C ALA A 484 -44.24 -42.44 103.04
N VAL A 485 -45.38 -42.77 102.43
CA VAL A 485 -46.64 -42.99 103.12
C VAL A 485 -46.62 -44.39 103.76
N ASP A 486 -46.95 -44.48 105.05
CA ASP A 486 -47.03 -45.75 105.79
C ASP A 486 -48.35 -46.48 105.43
N PRO A 487 -48.30 -47.68 104.82
CA PRO A 487 -49.51 -48.40 104.44
C PRO A 487 -50.21 -49.13 105.59
N ASN A 488 -49.58 -49.26 106.77
CA ASN A 488 -50.10 -50.06 107.88
C ASN A 488 -51.34 -49.45 108.54
N ASP A 489 -52.48 -50.16 108.56
CA ASP A 489 -53.71 -49.71 109.23
C ASP A 489 -53.94 -50.31 110.63
N ASN A 490 -52.96 -51.09 111.12
CA ASN A 490 -52.99 -51.84 112.37
C ASN A 490 -54.16 -52.85 112.48
N ASN A 491 -54.75 -53.29 111.36
CA ASN A 491 -55.72 -54.37 111.34
C ASN A 491 -55.03 -55.71 111.01
N PRO A 492 -54.97 -56.66 111.94
CA PRO A 492 -54.32 -57.95 111.69
C PRO A 492 -55.05 -58.83 110.66
N CYS A 493 -56.28 -58.48 110.25
CA CYS A 493 -57.03 -59.20 109.21
C CYS A 493 -56.74 -58.70 107.78
N THR A 494 -55.88 -57.69 107.58
CA THR A 494 -55.52 -57.16 106.26
C THR A 494 -54.05 -57.36 105.94
N LEU A 495 -53.77 -57.53 104.65
CA LEU A 495 -52.41 -57.42 104.11
C LEU A 495 -52.21 -56.00 103.57
N ASP A 496 -51.32 -55.26 104.22
CA ASP A 496 -51.07 -53.84 103.93
C ASP A 496 -49.91 -53.68 102.93
N SER A 497 -50.10 -52.84 101.92
CA SER A 497 -49.10 -52.57 100.86
C SER A 497 -49.30 -51.18 100.25
N CYS A 498 -48.28 -50.62 99.60
CA CYS A 498 -48.41 -49.41 98.78
C CYS A 498 -47.85 -49.64 97.38
N ASP A 499 -48.66 -49.39 96.36
CA ASP A 499 -48.27 -49.42 94.96
C ASP A 499 -47.99 -47.99 94.45
N PRO A 500 -46.83 -47.71 93.81
CA PRO A 500 -46.46 -46.36 93.37
C PRO A 500 -47.45 -45.69 92.42
N VAL A 501 -48.31 -46.45 91.76
CA VAL A 501 -49.33 -45.96 90.82
C VAL A 501 -50.70 -45.89 91.48
N THR A 502 -51.09 -46.92 92.24
CA THR A 502 -52.46 -47.02 92.79
C THR A 502 -52.61 -46.60 94.26
N GLY A 503 -51.51 -46.36 94.96
CA GLY A 503 -51.48 -45.92 96.36
C GLY A 503 -51.59 -47.06 97.38
N VAL A 504 -51.91 -46.70 98.62
CA VAL A 504 -52.05 -47.63 99.76
C VAL A 504 -53.24 -48.56 99.56
N SER A 505 -53.04 -49.86 99.81
CA SER A 505 -54.02 -50.94 99.66
C SER A 505 -53.94 -51.92 100.82
N ASN A 506 -55.09 -52.17 101.46
CA ASN A 506 -55.25 -53.06 102.60
C ASN A 506 -56.30 -54.12 102.25
N ILE A 507 -55.87 -55.36 102.03
CA ILE A 507 -56.74 -56.42 101.49
C ILE A 507 -57.10 -57.41 102.61
N PHE A 508 -58.39 -57.57 102.88
CA PHE A 508 -58.92 -58.55 103.83
C PHE A 508 -58.54 -59.98 103.44
N GLN A 509 -58.04 -60.75 104.40
CA GLN A 509 -57.60 -62.13 104.20
C GLN A 509 -58.61 -63.10 104.83
N ASP A 510 -59.24 -63.93 104.00
CA ASP A 510 -60.18 -65.01 104.34
C ASP A 510 -60.04 -66.09 103.27
N ALA A 511 -59.27 -67.13 103.58
CA ALA A 511 -58.79 -68.12 102.64
C ALA A 511 -59.84 -69.19 102.30
N ASP A 512 -60.75 -69.51 103.23
CA ASP A 512 -61.78 -70.55 103.05
C ASP A 512 -63.17 -69.97 102.77
N GLY A 513 -63.35 -68.65 102.92
CA GLY A 513 -64.52 -67.90 102.51
C GLY A 513 -65.70 -68.05 103.46
N ASP A 514 -65.46 -68.46 104.70
CA ASP A 514 -66.50 -68.66 105.70
C ASP A 514 -66.94 -67.35 106.39
N GLY A 515 -66.20 -66.25 106.15
CA GLY A 515 -66.45 -64.92 106.69
C GLY A 515 -65.65 -64.59 107.97
N THR A 516 -64.81 -65.50 108.44
CA THR A 516 -63.82 -65.28 109.50
C THR A 516 -62.46 -65.01 108.87
N CYS A 517 -61.75 -63.98 109.34
CA CYS A 517 -60.44 -63.66 108.76
C CYS A 517 -59.38 -64.70 109.17
N ASP A 518 -58.40 -64.98 108.30
CA ASP A 518 -57.37 -66.00 108.51
C ASP A 518 -56.64 -65.90 109.86
N ALA A 519 -56.47 -64.67 110.36
CA ALA A 519 -55.80 -64.42 111.64
C ALA A 519 -56.62 -64.87 112.87
N ASN A 520 -57.93 -65.08 112.69
CA ASN A 520 -58.89 -65.44 113.74
C ASN A 520 -59.62 -66.78 113.48
N ASP A 521 -59.39 -67.42 112.32
CA ASP A 521 -59.97 -68.71 111.93
C ASP A 521 -59.31 -69.87 112.69
N VAL A 522 -60.15 -70.69 113.33
CA VAL A 522 -59.74 -71.84 114.16
C VAL A 522 -59.97 -73.17 113.40
N CYS A 523 -60.77 -73.17 112.33
CA CYS A 523 -61.13 -74.34 111.52
C CYS A 523 -60.80 -74.12 110.04
N PRO A 524 -59.55 -74.40 109.59
CA PRO A 524 -59.01 -73.95 108.29
C PRO A 524 -59.62 -74.58 107.01
N ALA A 525 -60.72 -75.31 107.11
CA ALA A 525 -61.35 -76.02 105.99
C ALA A 525 -62.85 -76.25 106.18
N GLY A 526 -63.54 -75.46 107.03
CA GLY A 526 -64.96 -75.62 107.21
C GLY A 526 -65.55 -74.87 108.41
N PRO A 527 -66.88 -74.93 108.58
CA PRO A 527 -67.62 -74.09 109.52
C PRO A 527 -67.17 -74.23 110.97
N GLU A 528 -67.07 -73.09 111.67
CA GLU A 528 -66.63 -73.01 113.07
C GLU A 528 -67.51 -73.85 114.05
N PRO A 529 -66.95 -74.38 115.16
CA PRO A 529 -67.66 -75.26 116.07
C PRO A 529 -68.95 -74.62 116.64
N GLY A 530 -70.09 -75.27 116.41
CA GLY A 530 -71.40 -74.77 116.83
C GLY A 530 -72.30 -74.24 115.70
N THR A 531 -71.89 -74.35 114.44
CA THR A 531 -72.77 -74.17 113.28
C THR A 531 -73.67 -75.38 113.01
N ALA A 532 -74.96 -75.13 112.81
CA ALA A 532 -75.94 -76.17 112.53
C ALA A 532 -75.58 -76.96 111.25
N CYS A 533 -75.55 -78.29 111.36
CA CYS A 533 -75.37 -79.19 110.22
C CYS A 533 -76.65 -80.03 110.00
N ASN A 534 -76.64 -80.96 109.04
CA ASN A 534 -77.73 -81.90 108.82
C ASN A 534 -77.11 -83.28 108.63
N ASP A 535 -77.35 -84.19 109.56
CA ASP A 535 -76.80 -85.55 109.52
C ASP A 535 -77.57 -86.48 108.54
N ASN A 536 -78.60 -85.95 107.87
CA ASN A 536 -79.55 -86.63 106.98
C ASN A 536 -80.33 -87.77 107.64
N ASN A 537 -80.48 -87.75 108.95
CA ASN A 537 -81.30 -88.71 109.68
C ASN A 537 -82.68 -88.10 110.03
N PRO A 538 -83.78 -88.58 109.43
CA PRO A 538 -85.09 -87.91 109.55
C PRO A 538 -85.76 -88.01 110.94
N ILE A 539 -85.10 -88.61 111.93
CA ILE A 539 -85.57 -88.70 113.33
C ILE A 539 -84.79 -87.81 114.31
N THR A 540 -83.71 -87.16 113.88
CA THR A 540 -82.99 -86.14 114.65
C THR A 540 -83.48 -84.74 114.29
N THR A 541 -83.46 -83.83 115.27
CA THR A 541 -83.72 -82.40 115.08
C THR A 541 -82.74 -81.61 115.94
N GLY A 542 -82.11 -80.60 115.36
CA GLY A 542 -81.15 -79.72 116.04
C GLY A 542 -79.69 -80.15 115.92
N ASP A 543 -79.27 -80.66 114.76
CA ASP A 543 -77.88 -81.08 114.53
C ASP A 543 -76.96 -79.84 114.44
N VAL A 544 -75.83 -79.90 115.15
CA VAL A 544 -74.82 -78.85 115.28
C VAL A 544 -73.45 -79.47 115.33
#